data_AF-A0A9W9L8R0-F1
#
_entry.id   AF-A0A9W9L8R0-F1
#
_cell.length_a   1.000
_cell.length_b   1.000
_cell.length_c   1.000
_cell.angle_alpha   90.00
_cell.angle_beta   90.00
_cell.angle_gamma   90.00
#
_symmetry.space_group_name_H-M   'P 1'
#
loop_
_entity.id
_entity.type
_entity.pdbx_description
1 polymer ?
#
loop_
_entity_poly.entity_id
_entity_poly.type
_entity_poly.pdbx_seq_one_letter_code
_entity_poly.pdbx_strand_id
1 'polypeptide(L)'
;PKKPPPGGHTVTVSFPHHSHNLSSVTEPLGKIPSHGSRASLLGGSFDPAFRRRTGGFRAREGYSNVAPAAHTPRMYVPNTHWTWSFAIVTLIQTIVTLGLECYIFANFQIQELPNDSPASKTIPTFLALYGFGFLYELVLVYDALRMKNTIQIIGLCICNVGLLIYGAVQVNQIRDAVSTLAYMHMIDPIVWVQSEPFLIIIPCIVALGTFLMVFVAYKLYDEFAWTIYKHISADLQMKRRYLTYQIYIALLKFDFFFFLGFTVQFLVLVSSLKMDTEFALTVAAIPVTIIILVCGAWFVRRETTTGMIIIILLFFAAMAYFCFKLFRMYSPETYSWYLPARPSMTFFAIITIVLIVITIINACICVHNFNRGLKPHINRKKNKEAEKTNTELTSNLTQVPSRMMID
;
A
#
# COMPACT_ATOMS: atom_id res chain seq x y z
N PRO A 1 36.05 -40.57 52.42
CA PRO A 1 35.19 -41.45 53.23
C PRO A 1 33.69 -41.18 52.98
N LYS A 2 32.98 -42.26 52.62
CA LYS A 2 31.52 -42.44 52.50
C LYS A 2 30.82 -41.97 51.21
N LYS A 3 30.59 -43.01 50.39
CA LYS A 3 29.65 -43.30 49.30
C LYS A 3 28.34 -42.47 49.20
N PRO A 4 27.77 -42.38 47.99
CA PRO A 4 26.45 -41.79 47.71
C PRO A 4 25.29 -42.80 47.93
N PRO A 5 24.03 -42.34 48.06
CA PRO A 5 22.85 -43.18 47.94
C PRO A 5 22.26 -43.19 46.50
N PRO A 6 21.45 -44.22 46.16
CA PRO A 6 21.14 -44.61 44.78
C PRO A 6 19.71 -44.25 44.33
N GLY A 7 19.46 -44.35 43.02
CA GLY A 7 18.14 -44.69 42.48
C GLY A 7 17.38 -43.56 41.78
N GLY A 8 17.43 -43.57 40.45
CA GLY A 8 16.56 -42.76 39.58
C GLY A 8 16.49 -43.42 38.20
N HIS A 9 15.34 -43.97 37.87
CA HIS A 9 15.06 -44.90 36.77
C HIS A 9 15.36 -44.34 35.37
N THR A 10 16.18 -45.06 34.60
CA THR A 10 16.26 -44.96 33.14
C THR A 10 15.25 -45.93 32.53
N VAL A 11 14.19 -45.41 31.93
CA VAL A 11 13.27 -46.20 31.10
C VAL A 11 13.80 -46.22 29.67
N THR A 12 14.46 -47.31 29.30
CA THR A 12 14.74 -47.68 27.92
C THR A 12 13.51 -48.37 27.34
N VAL A 13 12.86 -47.76 26.34
CA VAL A 13 11.88 -48.47 25.50
C VAL A 13 12.54 -48.77 24.15
N SER A 14 12.61 -50.06 23.86
CA SER A 14 13.19 -50.68 22.69
C SER A 14 12.33 -50.40 21.44
N PHE A 15 12.94 -49.92 20.37
CA PHE A 15 12.33 -49.87 19.03
C PHE A 15 12.56 -51.23 18.34
N PRO A 16 11.53 -51.90 17.81
CA PRO A 16 11.74 -53.05 16.94
C PRO A 16 12.15 -52.59 15.54
N HIS A 17 13.31 -53.09 15.09
CA HIS A 17 13.70 -53.15 13.68
C HIS A 17 12.73 -54.05 12.91
N HIS A 18 12.09 -53.52 11.87
CA HIS A 18 11.56 -54.31 10.77
C HIS A 18 12.17 -53.82 9.45
N SER A 19 13.12 -54.59 8.95
CA SER A 19 13.54 -54.63 7.56
C SER A 19 12.55 -55.50 6.78
N HIS A 20 12.01 -55.03 5.65
CA HIS A 20 11.74 -55.85 4.46
C HIS A 20 11.52 -54.95 3.23
N ASN A 21 12.14 -55.35 2.11
CA ASN A 21 12.18 -54.72 0.80
C ASN A 21 10.94 -55.03 -0.07
N LEU A 22 10.65 -54.08 -0.98
CA LEU A 22 9.99 -54.14 -2.30
C LEU A 22 8.95 -55.25 -2.60
N SER A 23 7.71 -54.85 -2.92
CA SER A 23 7.10 -55.07 -4.25
C SER A 23 5.68 -54.49 -4.38
N SER A 24 5.47 -53.78 -5.48
CA SER A 24 4.21 -53.54 -6.22
C SER A 24 2.88 -53.41 -5.46
N VAL A 25 2.37 -52.18 -5.30
CA VAL A 25 0.95 -51.88 -5.61
C VAL A 25 0.86 -50.46 -6.19
N THR A 26 0.70 -50.37 -7.50
CA THR A 26 0.21 -49.20 -8.22
C THR A 26 -1.29 -49.06 -7.96
N GLU A 27 -1.72 -48.05 -7.19
CA GLU A 27 -3.12 -47.61 -7.17
C GLU A 27 -3.38 -46.68 -8.37
N PRO A 28 -4.32 -46.99 -9.28
CA PRO A 28 -4.64 -46.09 -10.37
C PRO A 28 -5.61 -45.00 -9.90
N LEU A 29 -5.15 -43.78 -10.13
CA LEU A 29 -5.88 -42.51 -10.17
C LEU A 29 -7.22 -42.66 -10.93
N GLY A 30 -8.34 -42.79 -10.20
CA GLY A 30 -9.68 -42.77 -10.76
C GLY A 30 -10.04 -41.38 -11.29
N LYS A 31 -9.75 -41.12 -12.57
CA LYS A 31 -10.32 -40.00 -13.32
C LYS A 31 -11.83 -40.19 -13.43
N ILE A 32 -12.60 -39.28 -12.82
CA ILE A 32 -14.04 -39.14 -13.06
C ILE A 32 -14.24 -38.72 -14.52
N PRO A 33 -14.85 -39.54 -15.40
CA PRO A 33 -15.18 -39.11 -16.74
C PRO A 33 -16.40 -38.19 -16.66
N SER A 34 -16.28 -37.04 -17.31
CA SER A 34 -17.35 -36.09 -17.57
C SER A 34 -18.64 -36.78 -18.05
N HIS A 35 -19.78 -36.33 -17.53
CA HIS A 35 -21.14 -36.74 -17.89
C HIS A 35 -21.37 -36.65 -19.42
N GLY A 36 -21.08 -37.74 -20.13
CA GLY A 36 -21.56 -37.99 -21.49
C GLY A 36 -22.95 -38.59 -21.40
N SER A 37 -23.95 -37.83 -21.86
CA SER A 37 -25.37 -38.20 -21.92
C SER A 37 -25.59 -39.63 -22.45
N ARG A 38 -26.12 -40.52 -21.61
CA ARG A 38 -26.66 -41.82 -22.05
C ARG A 38 -27.94 -41.59 -22.87
N ALA A 39 -28.03 -42.23 -24.02
CA ALA A 39 -29.28 -42.38 -24.76
C ALA A 39 -30.21 -43.36 -24.01
N SER A 40 -31.51 -43.04 -23.99
CA SER A 40 -32.54 -43.83 -23.31
C SER A 40 -32.75 -45.19 -24.00
N LEU A 41 -33.04 -46.22 -23.19
CA LEU A 41 -33.18 -47.63 -23.54
C LEU A 41 -34.57 -48.00 -24.15
N LEU A 42 -35.29 -47.02 -24.69
CA LEU A 42 -36.54 -47.22 -25.42
C LEU A 42 -36.36 -46.63 -26.81
N GLY A 43 -36.17 -47.52 -27.79
CA GLY A 43 -35.80 -47.20 -29.16
C GLY A 43 -36.68 -46.12 -29.78
N GLY A 44 -36.07 -44.98 -30.10
CA GLY A 44 -36.64 -43.93 -30.93
C GLY A 44 -35.57 -43.47 -31.92
N SER A 45 -35.85 -43.63 -33.21
CA SER A 45 -35.00 -43.18 -34.31
C SER A 45 -34.74 -41.67 -34.21
N PHE A 46 -33.53 -41.23 -34.57
CA PHE A 46 -33.15 -39.82 -34.61
C PHE A 46 -33.92 -39.12 -35.75
N ASP A 47 -34.94 -38.34 -35.37
CA ASP A 47 -35.65 -37.45 -36.29
C ASP A 47 -34.82 -36.15 -36.47
N PRO A 48 -34.35 -35.81 -37.68
CA PRO A 48 -33.48 -34.64 -37.90
C PRO A 48 -34.22 -33.29 -37.76
N ALA A 49 -35.51 -33.27 -37.44
CA ALA A 49 -36.28 -32.06 -37.22
C ALA A 49 -36.00 -31.34 -35.88
N PHE A 50 -35.33 -31.99 -34.91
CA PHE A 50 -34.95 -31.35 -33.66
C PHE A 50 -33.58 -30.65 -33.75
N ARG A 51 -33.53 -29.50 -34.43
CA ARG A 51 -32.44 -28.53 -34.20
C ARG A 51 -32.43 -28.17 -32.72
N ARG A 52 -31.32 -28.45 -32.03
CA ARG A 52 -30.99 -27.92 -30.70
C ARG A 52 -31.18 -26.40 -30.72
N ARG A 53 -32.32 -25.91 -30.24
CA ARG A 53 -32.44 -24.55 -29.74
C ARG A 53 -31.58 -24.48 -28.48
N THR A 54 -30.55 -23.65 -28.54
CA THR A 54 -29.69 -23.24 -27.42
C THR A 54 -30.52 -22.53 -26.36
N GLY A 55 -31.22 -23.31 -25.53
CA GLY A 55 -32.04 -22.79 -24.44
C GLY A 55 -32.15 -23.83 -23.36
N GLY A 56 -31.37 -23.69 -22.29
CA GLY A 56 -31.53 -24.50 -21.07
C GLY A 56 -32.89 -24.27 -20.42
N PHE A 57 -33.18 -25.04 -19.36
CA PHE A 57 -34.46 -25.09 -18.63
C PHE A 57 -35.10 -23.70 -18.36
N ARG A 58 -34.27 -22.68 -18.09
CA ARG A 58 -34.69 -21.28 -17.86
C ARG A 58 -35.38 -20.59 -19.03
N ALA A 59 -35.06 -20.95 -20.27
CA ALA A 59 -35.70 -20.37 -21.46
C ALA A 59 -37.11 -20.94 -21.72
N ARG A 60 -37.43 -22.09 -21.12
CA ARG A 60 -38.71 -22.79 -21.33
C ARG A 60 -39.87 -22.19 -20.52
N GLU A 61 -39.55 -21.43 -19.47
CA GLU A 61 -40.50 -20.78 -18.56
C GLU A 61 -40.71 -19.29 -18.84
N GLY A 62 -40.24 -18.78 -20.00
CA GLY A 62 -40.45 -17.38 -20.39
C GLY A 62 -39.56 -16.36 -19.70
N TYR A 63 -38.57 -16.79 -18.91
CA TYR A 63 -37.59 -15.87 -18.31
C TYR A 63 -36.56 -15.44 -19.35
N SER A 64 -36.52 -14.13 -19.65
CA SER A 64 -35.43 -13.53 -20.39
C SER A 64 -34.12 -13.73 -19.62
N ASN A 65 -33.09 -14.29 -20.24
CA ASN A 65 -31.73 -14.25 -19.70
C ASN A 65 -31.29 -12.79 -19.67
N VAL A 66 -31.52 -12.10 -18.55
CA VAL A 66 -30.97 -10.76 -18.32
C VAL A 66 -29.47 -10.97 -18.17
N ALA A 67 -28.69 -10.48 -19.15
CA ALA A 67 -27.25 -10.43 -19.03
C ALA A 67 -26.92 -9.68 -17.72
N PRO A 68 -26.00 -10.19 -16.88
CA PRO A 68 -25.63 -9.48 -15.65
C PRO A 68 -25.23 -8.06 -16.03
N ALA A 69 -25.94 -7.08 -15.45
CA ALA A 69 -25.63 -5.66 -15.68
C ALA A 69 -24.14 -5.45 -15.41
N ALA A 70 -23.44 -4.83 -16.36
CA ALA A 70 -22.04 -4.51 -16.20
C ALA A 70 -21.87 -3.69 -14.92
N HIS A 71 -21.29 -4.32 -13.90
CA HIS A 71 -21.08 -3.70 -12.60
C HIS A 71 -20.05 -2.59 -12.75
N THR A 72 -20.51 -1.35 -12.93
CA THR A 72 -19.64 -0.20 -12.78
C THR A 72 -19.10 -0.21 -11.34
N PRO A 73 -17.77 -0.24 -11.13
CA PRO A 73 -17.22 -0.21 -9.79
C PRO A 73 -17.60 1.14 -9.16
N ARG A 74 -18.62 1.15 -8.29
CA ARG A 74 -18.99 2.35 -7.54
C ARG A 74 -17.79 2.76 -6.69
N MET A 75 -17.27 3.97 -6.94
CA MET A 75 -16.24 4.59 -6.12
C MET A 75 -16.75 4.70 -4.68
N TYR A 76 -15.87 4.49 -3.70
CA TYR A 76 -16.27 4.56 -2.30
C TYR A 76 -16.61 6.01 -1.93
N VAL A 77 -17.78 6.21 -1.32
CA VAL A 77 -18.21 7.50 -0.79
C VAL A 77 -18.17 7.41 0.74
N PRO A 78 -17.58 8.39 1.46
CA PRO A 78 -17.59 8.40 2.91
C PRO A 78 -19.03 8.41 3.45
N ASN A 79 -19.30 7.62 4.48
CA ASN A 79 -20.66 7.40 4.99
C ASN A 79 -20.95 8.15 6.29
N THR A 80 -19.92 8.55 7.05
CA THR A 80 -20.09 9.24 8.33
C THR A 80 -19.51 10.65 8.29
N HIS A 81 -20.06 11.54 9.12
CA HIS A 81 -19.58 12.92 9.22
C HIS A 81 -18.07 12.98 9.49
N TRP A 82 -17.55 12.11 10.36
CA TRP A 82 -16.12 12.07 10.67
C TRP A 82 -15.26 11.61 9.47
N THR A 83 -15.72 10.61 8.72
CA THR A 83 -15.01 10.18 7.49
C THR A 83 -15.00 11.27 6.42
N TRP A 84 -16.08 12.05 6.29
CA TRP A 84 -16.12 13.23 5.43
C TRP A 84 -15.19 14.33 5.92
N SER A 85 -15.20 14.65 7.22
CA SER A 85 -14.33 15.66 7.81
C SER A 85 -12.86 15.33 7.58
N PHE A 86 -12.45 14.07 7.76
CA PHE A 86 -11.07 13.66 7.54
C PHE A 86 -10.65 13.88 6.09
N ALA A 87 -11.48 13.44 5.13
CA ALA A 87 -11.21 13.61 3.70
C ALA A 87 -11.20 15.08 3.26
N ILE A 88 -12.13 15.90 3.76
CA ILE A 88 -12.22 17.33 3.43
C ILE A 88 -11.02 18.08 3.99
N VAL A 89 -10.64 17.84 5.25
CA VAL A 89 -9.47 18.48 5.86
C VAL A 89 -8.21 18.17 5.04
N THR A 90 -7.99 16.90 4.69
CA THR A 90 -6.84 16.51 3.85
C THR A 90 -6.89 17.15 2.47
N LEU A 91 -8.07 17.19 1.84
CA LEU A 91 -8.23 17.77 0.50
C LEU A 91 -7.95 19.27 0.49
N ILE A 92 -8.49 20.01 1.46
CA ILE A 92 -8.26 21.45 1.60
C ILE A 92 -6.78 21.71 1.88
N GLN A 93 -6.18 20.95 2.81
CA GLN A 93 -4.75 21.06 3.10
C GLN A 93 -3.93 20.88 1.82
N THR A 94 -4.16 19.79 1.07
CA THR A 94 -3.47 19.49 -0.19
C THR A 94 -3.62 20.59 -1.23
N ILE A 95 -4.84 21.09 -1.47
CA ILE A 95 -5.09 22.11 -2.51
C ILE A 95 -4.34 23.41 -2.16
N VAL A 96 -4.43 23.84 -0.91
CA VAL A 96 -3.83 25.11 -0.48
C VAL A 96 -2.30 25.00 -0.47
N THR A 97 -1.73 23.94 0.08
CA THR A 97 -0.26 23.78 0.16
C THR A 97 0.35 23.60 -1.21
N LEU A 98 -0.23 22.75 -2.09
CA LEU A 98 0.27 22.54 -3.44
C LEU A 98 0.13 23.82 -4.28
N GLY A 99 -0.96 24.57 -4.12
CA GLY A 99 -1.13 25.88 -4.78
C GLY A 99 -0.03 26.88 -4.43
N LEU A 100 0.34 26.96 -3.14
CA LEU A 100 1.44 27.82 -2.67
C LEU A 100 2.81 27.36 -3.19
N GLU A 101 3.08 26.06 -3.18
CA GLU A 101 4.31 25.48 -3.74
C GLU A 101 4.45 25.78 -5.24
N CYS A 102 3.38 25.60 -6.01
CA CYS A 102 3.34 25.93 -7.43
C CYS A 102 3.63 27.43 -7.67
N TYR A 103 3.08 28.31 -6.85
CA TYR A 103 3.34 29.75 -6.94
C TYR A 103 4.82 30.08 -6.68
N ILE A 104 5.42 29.53 -5.61
CA ILE A 104 6.84 29.74 -5.28
C ILE A 104 7.73 29.25 -6.43
N PHE A 105 7.45 28.05 -6.94
CA PHE A 105 8.20 27.49 -8.06
C PHE A 105 8.08 28.36 -9.32
N ALA A 106 6.87 28.80 -9.68
CA ALA A 106 6.66 29.65 -10.85
C ALA A 106 7.39 30.99 -10.71
N ASN A 107 7.30 31.63 -9.54
CA ASN A 107 7.98 32.91 -9.28
C ASN A 107 9.50 32.77 -9.42
N PHE A 108 10.06 31.67 -8.91
CA PHE A 108 11.48 31.38 -9.02
C PHE A 108 11.91 31.08 -10.46
N GLN A 109 11.19 30.22 -11.19
CA GLN A 109 11.54 29.83 -12.56
C GLN A 109 11.46 30.98 -13.58
N ILE A 110 10.58 31.96 -13.37
CA ILE A 110 10.47 33.13 -14.25
C ILE A 110 11.68 34.07 -14.10
N GLN A 111 12.26 34.14 -12.90
CA GLN A 111 13.33 35.08 -12.56
C GLN A 111 14.73 34.43 -12.61
N GLU A 112 14.81 33.10 -12.65
CA GLU A 112 16.05 32.35 -12.74
C GLU A 112 16.63 32.33 -14.16
N LEU A 113 17.92 32.64 -14.28
CA LEU A 113 18.67 32.42 -15.51
C LEU A 113 19.07 30.93 -15.65
N PRO A 114 19.03 30.35 -16.88
CA PRO A 114 19.41 28.95 -17.10
C PRO A 114 20.80 28.61 -16.55
N ASN A 115 20.86 27.63 -15.65
CA ASN A 115 22.10 27.20 -15.01
C ASN A 115 22.10 25.70 -14.67
N ASP A 116 23.30 25.15 -14.50
CA ASP A 116 23.55 23.76 -14.06
C ASP A 116 23.96 23.68 -12.58
N SER A 117 23.72 24.73 -11.79
CA SER A 117 24.07 24.74 -10.36
C SER A 117 23.16 23.80 -9.57
N PRO A 118 23.67 23.00 -8.63
CA PRO A 118 22.82 22.13 -7.80
C PRO A 118 21.81 22.92 -6.96
N ALA A 119 22.08 24.20 -6.67
CA ALA A 119 21.18 25.05 -5.89
C ALA A 119 19.91 25.45 -6.66
N SER A 120 19.91 25.45 -8.00
CA SER A 120 18.68 25.68 -8.79
C SER A 120 17.64 24.57 -8.60
N LYS A 121 18.10 23.37 -8.22
CA LYS A 121 17.26 22.18 -8.08
C LYS A 121 16.61 22.05 -6.72
N THR A 122 16.97 22.88 -5.75
CA THR A 122 16.38 22.85 -4.42
C THR A 122 14.87 23.05 -4.47
N ILE A 123 14.39 24.13 -5.09
CA ILE A 123 12.95 24.45 -5.17
C ILE A 123 12.17 23.40 -6.00
N PRO A 124 12.62 23.00 -7.21
CA PRO A 124 11.99 21.90 -7.94
C PRO A 124 11.91 20.59 -7.13
N THR A 125 12.94 20.28 -6.32
CA THR A 125 12.98 19.08 -5.48
C THR A 125 11.91 19.13 -4.38
N PHE A 126 11.72 20.30 -3.75
CA PHE A 126 10.65 20.54 -2.77
C PHE A 126 9.26 20.40 -3.41
N LEU A 127 9.03 21.05 -4.55
CA LEU A 127 7.76 20.94 -5.29
C LEU A 127 7.47 19.49 -5.68
N ALA A 128 8.46 18.77 -6.20
CA ALA A 128 8.29 17.38 -6.61
C ALA A 128 7.94 16.47 -5.42
N LEU A 129 8.60 16.64 -4.27
CA LEU A 129 8.24 15.90 -3.07
C LEU A 129 6.85 16.29 -2.57
N TYR A 130 6.51 17.57 -2.46
CA TYR A 130 5.21 17.96 -1.92
C TYR A 130 4.04 17.58 -2.83
N GLY A 131 4.23 17.72 -4.15
CA GLY A 131 3.28 17.26 -5.15
C GLY A 131 3.04 15.76 -5.04
N PHE A 132 4.09 14.94 -5.04
CA PHE A 132 3.96 13.50 -4.82
C PHE A 132 3.38 13.18 -3.43
N GLY A 133 3.87 13.89 -2.42
CA GLY A 133 3.51 13.92 -1.01
C GLY A 133 2.01 13.90 -0.77
N PHE A 134 1.41 15.05 -1.04
CA PHE A 134 0.00 15.31 -0.77
C PHE A 134 -0.92 14.55 -1.72
N LEU A 135 -0.54 14.33 -2.99
CA LEU A 135 -1.35 13.52 -3.89
C LEU A 135 -1.43 12.07 -3.44
N TYR A 136 -0.30 11.48 -3.01
CA TYR A 136 -0.30 10.13 -2.48
C TYR A 136 -1.04 10.04 -1.13
N GLU A 137 -0.94 11.08 -0.29
CA GLU A 137 -1.71 11.19 0.94
C GLU A 137 -3.22 11.07 0.67
N LEU A 138 -3.76 11.79 -0.31
CA LEU A 138 -5.19 11.69 -0.68
C LEU A 138 -5.58 10.26 -1.12
N VAL A 139 -4.72 9.58 -1.87
CA VAL A 139 -4.93 8.18 -2.27
C VAL A 139 -4.98 7.26 -1.05
N LEU A 140 -4.06 7.46 -0.10
CA LEU A 140 -4.02 6.69 1.14
C LEU A 140 -5.21 6.99 2.05
N VAL A 141 -5.65 8.25 2.13
CA VAL A 141 -6.86 8.64 2.88
C VAL A 141 -8.07 7.89 2.32
N TYR A 142 -8.26 7.91 1.01
CA TYR A 142 -9.35 7.17 0.36
C TYR A 142 -9.28 5.67 0.65
N ASP A 143 -8.09 5.06 0.52
CA ASP A 143 -7.90 3.63 0.82
C ASP A 143 -8.16 3.28 2.29
N ALA A 144 -7.66 4.11 3.22
CA ALA A 144 -7.82 3.90 4.66
C ALA A 144 -9.27 4.00 5.10
N LEU A 145 -10.02 4.99 4.57
CA LEU A 145 -11.45 5.15 4.83
C LEU A 145 -12.27 4.00 4.22
N ARG A 146 -12.01 3.64 2.94
CA ARG A 146 -12.68 2.52 2.27
C ARG A 146 -12.50 1.21 3.03
N MET A 147 -11.27 0.93 3.46
CA MET A 147 -10.93 -0.32 4.13
C MET A 147 -11.25 -0.32 5.63
N LYS A 148 -11.66 0.84 6.17
CA LYS A 148 -11.83 1.12 7.61
C LYS A 148 -10.60 0.69 8.41
N ASN A 149 -9.42 1.06 7.92
CA ASN A 149 -8.15 0.66 8.49
C ASN A 149 -7.59 1.77 9.38
N THR A 150 -7.81 1.64 10.68
CA THR A 150 -7.36 2.61 11.68
C THR A 150 -5.85 2.76 11.73
N ILE A 151 -5.10 1.70 11.42
CA ILE A 151 -3.63 1.71 11.46
C ILE A 151 -3.08 2.60 10.35
N GLN A 152 -3.71 2.59 9.17
CA GLN A 152 -3.37 3.50 8.09
C GLN A 152 -3.70 4.96 8.43
N ILE A 153 -4.81 5.24 9.13
CA ILE A 153 -5.15 6.61 9.56
C ILE A 153 -4.10 7.15 10.54
N ILE A 154 -3.66 6.34 11.50
CA ILE A 154 -2.60 6.73 12.43
C ILE A 154 -1.30 6.98 11.66
N GLY A 155 -0.93 6.08 10.74
CA GLY A 155 0.24 6.26 9.89
C GLY A 155 0.18 7.52 9.02
N LEU A 156 -0.99 7.87 8.49
CA LEU A 156 -1.23 9.11 7.74
C LEU A 156 -0.97 10.35 8.59
N CYS A 157 -1.46 10.37 9.84
CA CYS A 157 -1.19 11.48 10.76
C CYS A 157 0.30 11.63 11.05
N ILE A 158 1.02 10.51 11.25
CA ILE A 158 2.48 10.53 11.45
C ILE A 158 3.20 11.03 10.19
N CYS A 159 2.76 10.60 9.00
CA CYS A 159 3.34 11.09 7.74
C CYS A 159 3.12 12.59 7.54
N ASN A 160 1.94 13.12 7.92
CA ASN A 160 1.67 14.55 7.84
C ASN A 160 2.56 15.36 8.80
N VAL A 161 2.87 14.84 10.00
CA VAL A 161 3.92 15.40 10.87
C VAL A 161 5.29 15.38 10.20
N GLY A 162 5.62 14.32 9.46
CA GLY A 162 6.84 14.26 8.65
C GLY A 162 6.89 15.35 7.58
N LEU A 163 5.78 15.58 6.87
CA LEU A 163 5.64 16.66 5.89
C LEU A 163 5.70 18.06 6.54
N LEU A 164 5.25 18.20 7.78
CA LEU A 164 5.41 19.44 8.57
C LEU A 164 6.89 19.73 8.88
N ILE A 165 7.64 18.74 9.39
CA ILE A 165 9.08 18.87 9.66
C ILE A 165 9.82 19.23 8.37
N TYR A 166 9.44 18.58 7.27
CA TYR A 166 10.01 18.85 5.96
C TYR A 166 9.80 20.31 5.52
N GLY A 167 8.60 20.86 5.69
CA GLY A 167 8.29 22.26 5.37
C GLY A 167 9.01 23.26 6.25
N ALA A 168 9.25 22.92 7.53
CA ALA A 168 10.09 23.74 8.39
C ALA A 168 11.55 23.79 7.91
N VAL A 169 12.09 22.66 7.43
CA VAL A 169 13.45 22.59 6.88
C VAL A 169 13.57 23.31 5.53
N GLN A 170 12.51 23.31 4.73
CA GLN A 170 12.46 23.93 3.41
C GLN A 170 12.82 25.41 3.41
N VAL A 171 12.32 26.18 4.39
CA VAL A 171 12.53 27.64 4.46
C VAL A 171 14.02 27.98 4.45
N ASN A 172 14.81 27.30 5.29
CA ASN A 172 16.24 27.53 5.40
C ASN A 172 17.00 27.04 4.15
N GLN A 173 16.65 25.87 3.61
CA GLN A 173 17.32 25.35 2.41
C GLN A 173 17.08 26.23 1.18
N ILE A 174 15.86 26.75 1.01
CA ILE A 174 15.55 27.64 -0.10
C ILE A 174 16.26 28.99 0.08
N ARG A 175 16.37 29.51 1.31
CA ARG A 175 17.17 30.71 1.60
C ARG A 175 18.63 30.54 1.18
N ASP A 176 19.24 29.43 1.58
CA ASP A 176 20.64 29.13 1.27
C ASP A 176 20.84 28.96 -0.25
N ALA A 177 19.90 28.30 -0.92
CA ALA A 177 19.90 28.13 -2.37
C ALA A 177 19.80 29.48 -3.11
N VAL A 178 18.82 30.32 -2.75
CA VAL A 178 18.63 31.65 -3.38
C VAL A 178 19.85 32.54 -3.12
N SER A 179 20.42 32.52 -1.91
CA SER A 179 21.62 33.32 -1.60
C SER A 179 22.83 32.88 -2.44
N THR A 180 23.00 31.58 -2.67
CA THR A 180 24.05 31.02 -3.51
C THR A 180 23.87 31.43 -4.98
N LEU A 181 22.63 31.37 -5.51
CA LEU A 181 22.35 31.80 -6.88
C LEU A 181 22.52 33.31 -7.07
N ALA A 182 22.15 34.11 -6.07
CA ALA A 182 22.31 35.56 -6.11
C ALA A 182 23.79 35.96 -6.13
N TYR A 183 24.64 35.25 -5.36
CA TYR A 183 26.10 35.42 -5.42
C TYR A 183 26.67 35.06 -6.80
N MET A 184 26.07 34.09 -7.50
CA MET A 184 26.45 33.72 -8.87
C MET A 184 25.85 34.63 -9.95
N HIS A 185 25.14 35.71 -9.59
CA HIS A 185 24.42 36.59 -10.50
C HIS A 185 23.40 35.86 -11.40
N MET A 186 22.84 34.75 -10.92
CA MET A 186 21.85 33.95 -11.64
C MET A 186 20.40 34.28 -11.27
N ILE A 187 20.21 35.03 -10.17
CA ILE A 187 18.89 35.45 -9.71
C ILE A 187 19.00 36.76 -8.93
N ASP A 188 17.95 37.59 -8.98
CA ASP A 188 17.87 38.80 -8.18
C ASP A 188 17.50 38.49 -6.71
N PRO A 189 18.12 39.15 -5.72
CA PRO A 189 17.79 38.96 -4.30
C PRO A 189 16.34 39.26 -3.93
N ILE A 190 15.62 40.02 -4.77
CA ILE A 190 14.20 40.35 -4.56
C ILE A 190 13.29 39.11 -4.53
N VAL A 191 13.68 38.03 -5.21
CA VAL A 191 12.93 36.76 -5.26
C VAL A 191 12.70 36.19 -3.88
N TRP A 192 13.71 36.30 -3.00
CA TRP A 192 13.60 35.83 -1.62
C TRP A 192 12.50 36.59 -0.88
N VAL A 193 12.54 37.92 -0.92
CA VAL A 193 11.59 38.80 -0.22
C VAL A 193 10.15 38.54 -0.66
N GLN A 194 9.94 38.24 -1.94
CA GLN A 194 8.63 37.89 -2.48
C GLN A 194 8.13 36.50 -2.06
N SER A 195 9.05 35.55 -1.85
CA SER A 195 8.71 34.13 -1.64
C SER A 195 8.71 33.73 -0.15
N GLU A 196 9.49 34.41 0.67
CA GLU A 196 9.62 34.20 2.13
C GLU A 196 8.28 34.09 2.88
N PRO A 197 7.29 34.99 2.71
CA PRO A 197 6.04 34.88 3.45
C PRO A 197 5.26 33.61 3.09
N PHE A 198 5.31 33.18 1.82
CA PHE A 198 4.65 31.95 1.37
C PHE A 198 5.40 30.69 1.85
N LEU A 199 6.73 30.74 1.93
CA LEU A 199 7.54 29.67 2.50
C LEU A 199 7.24 29.44 3.99
N ILE A 200 6.97 30.50 4.74
CA ILE A 200 6.63 30.42 6.17
C ILE A 200 5.17 29.95 6.36
N ILE A 201 4.24 30.36 5.50
CA ILE A 201 2.82 30.01 5.68
C ILE A 201 2.53 28.53 5.40
N ILE A 202 3.30 27.88 4.51
CA ILE A 202 3.14 26.45 4.18
C ILE A 202 3.20 25.55 5.42
N PRO A 203 4.28 25.54 6.24
CA PRO A 203 4.33 24.71 7.45
C PRO A 203 3.26 25.12 8.47
N CYS A 204 2.83 26.38 8.54
CA CYS A 204 1.71 26.78 9.40
C CYS A 204 0.39 26.12 8.99
N ILE A 205 0.10 26.06 7.69
CA ILE A 205 -1.11 25.41 7.15
C ILE A 205 -1.04 23.90 7.35
N VAL A 206 0.11 23.28 7.09
CA VAL A 206 0.32 21.85 7.34
C VAL A 206 0.19 21.53 8.83
N ALA A 207 0.67 22.39 9.72
CA ALA A 207 0.52 22.21 11.18
C ALA A 207 -0.96 22.24 11.60
N LEU A 208 -1.71 23.22 11.10
CA LEU A 208 -3.15 23.33 11.37
C LEU A 208 -3.90 22.10 10.84
N GLY A 209 -3.64 21.70 9.61
CA GLY A 209 -4.28 20.53 9.01
C GLY A 209 -3.86 19.22 9.71
N THR A 210 -2.61 19.09 10.15
CA THR A 210 -2.14 17.97 10.98
C THR A 210 -2.90 17.91 12.30
N PHE A 211 -3.07 19.04 12.99
CA PHE A 211 -3.82 19.09 14.24
C PHE A 211 -5.28 18.67 14.04
N LEU A 212 -5.94 19.18 12.99
CA LEU A 212 -7.30 18.81 12.63
C LEU A 212 -7.41 17.32 12.25
N MET A 213 -6.44 16.79 11.48
CA MET A 213 -6.39 15.37 11.14
C MET A 213 -6.25 14.49 12.36
N VAL A 214 -5.38 14.83 13.31
CA VAL A 214 -5.19 14.06 14.55
C VAL A 214 -6.47 14.08 15.40
N PHE A 215 -7.11 15.25 15.53
CA PHE A 215 -8.37 15.37 16.24
C PHE A 215 -9.48 14.50 15.63
N VAL A 216 -9.63 14.56 14.30
CA VAL A 216 -10.64 13.75 13.60
C VAL A 216 -10.26 12.25 13.65
N ALA A 217 -8.98 11.91 13.50
CA ALA A 217 -8.48 10.54 13.61
C ALA A 217 -8.79 9.90 14.97
N TYR A 218 -8.71 10.66 16.06
CA TYR A 218 -9.12 10.21 17.39
C TYR A 218 -10.61 9.80 17.42
N LYS A 219 -11.49 10.58 16.78
CA LYS A 219 -12.91 10.22 16.66
C LYS A 219 -13.15 9.02 15.75
N LEU A 220 -12.40 8.89 14.64
CA LEU A 220 -12.48 7.71 13.77
C LEU A 220 -11.97 6.44 14.47
N TYR A 221 -10.96 6.57 15.35
CA TYR A 221 -10.44 5.46 16.12
C TYR A 221 -11.56 4.79 16.93
N ASP A 222 -12.35 5.58 17.66
CA ASP A 222 -13.47 5.08 18.45
C ASP A 222 -14.53 4.40 17.58
N GLU A 223 -14.92 5.03 16.46
CA GLU A 223 -15.94 4.51 15.54
C GLU A 223 -15.50 3.16 14.90
N PHE A 224 -14.23 3.07 14.49
CA PHE A 224 -13.68 1.90 13.84
C PHE A 224 -13.36 0.78 14.84
N ALA A 225 -12.86 1.11 16.04
CA ALA A 225 -12.64 0.13 17.10
C ALA A 225 -13.95 -0.56 17.51
N TRP A 226 -15.05 0.21 17.62
CA TRP A 226 -16.37 -0.32 17.95
C TRP A 226 -16.95 -1.21 16.84
N THR A 227 -16.75 -0.82 15.57
CA THR A 227 -17.17 -1.62 14.40
C THR A 227 -16.37 -2.94 14.29
N ILE A 228 -15.06 -2.90 14.54
CA ILE A 228 -14.18 -4.07 14.53
C ILE A 228 -14.54 -5.02 15.68
N TYR A 229 -14.86 -4.49 16.86
CA TYR A 229 -15.33 -5.29 17.99
C TYR A 229 -16.60 -6.07 17.62
N LYS A 230 -17.64 -5.41 17.10
CA LYS A 230 -18.95 -6.05 16.83
C LYS A 230 -18.90 -7.21 15.81
N HIS A 231 -17.94 -7.21 14.88
CA HIS A 231 -17.84 -8.22 13.83
C HIS A 231 -16.87 -9.37 14.11
N ILE A 232 -16.00 -9.28 15.13
CA ILE A 232 -14.86 -10.21 15.36
C ILE A 232 -14.88 -10.86 16.76
N SER A 233 -16.01 -10.85 17.47
CA SER A 233 -16.10 -11.29 18.88
C SER A 233 -16.22 -12.80 19.13
N ALA A 234 -15.39 -13.65 18.52
CA ALA A 234 -15.30 -15.05 18.95
C ALA A 234 -13.88 -15.63 19.06
N ASP A 235 -12.89 -15.09 18.35
CA ASP A 235 -11.51 -15.58 18.42
C ASP A 235 -10.48 -14.44 18.43
N LEU A 236 -9.88 -14.23 19.61
CA LEU A 236 -8.85 -13.21 19.86
C LEU A 236 -7.53 -13.51 19.12
N GLN A 237 -7.19 -14.79 18.92
CA GLN A 237 -5.95 -15.18 18.23
C GLN A 237 -6.06 -14.85 16.74
N MET A 238 -7.21 -15.15 16.14
CA MET A 238 -7.50 -14.83 14.75
C MET A 238 -7.50 -13.31 14.51
N LYS A 239 -8.08 -12.53 15.44
CA LYS A 239 -8.04 -11.06 15.40
C LYS A 239 -6.61 -10.51 15.40
N ARG A 240 -5.74 -11.03 16.28
CA ARG A 240 -4.34 -10.60 16.37
C ARG A 240 -3.59 -10.86 15.06
N ARG A 241 -3.73 -12.05 14.47
CA ARG A 241 -3.07 -12.39 13.20
C ARG A 241 -3.58 -11.54 12.03
N TYR A 242 -4.89 -11.24 11.98
CA TYR A 242 -5.45 -10.34 10.98
C TYR A 242 -4.94 -8.90 11.13
N LEU A 243 -4.79 -8.43 12.37
CA LEU A 243 -4.22 -7.12 12.67
C LEU A 243 -2.76 -7.05 12.19
N THR A 244 -1.93 -8.05 12.46
CA THR A 244 -0.55 -8.12 11.94
C THR A 244 -0.52 -8.06 10.41
N TYR A 245 -1.40 -8.79 9.73
CA TYR A 245 -1.52 -8.72 8.28
C TYR A 245 -1.89 -7.31 7.80
N GLN A 246 -2.83 -6.63 8.47
CA GLN A 246 -3.20 -5.26 8.13
C GLN A 246 -2.07 -4.25 8.40
N ILE A 247 -1.31 -4.41 9.49
CA ILE A 247 -0.09 -3.62 9.76
C ILE A 247 0.88 -3.80 8.60
N TYR A 248 1.19 -5.04 8.22
CA TYR A 248 2.14 -5.30 7.15
C TYR A 248 1.71 -4.67 5.82
N ILE A 249 0.44 -4.81 5.41
CA ILE A 249 -0.08 -4.17 4.19
C ILE A 249 -0.06 -2.64 4.31
N ALA A 250 -0.29 -2.06 5.49
CA ALA A 250 -0.19 -0.62 5.71
C ALA A 250 1.27 -0.15 5.57
N LEU A 251 2.21 -0.85 6.20
CA LEU A 251 3.64 -0.58 6.10
C LEU A 251 4.14 -0.62 4.66
N LEU A 252 3.73 -1.61 3.86
CA LEU A 252 4.11 -1.66 2.43
C LEU A 252 3.67 -0.41 1.64
N LYS A 253 2.57 0.25 2.03
CA LYS A 253 2.11 1.48 1.37
C LYS A 253 2.89 2.70 1.82
N PHE A 254 3.24 2.78 3.11
CA PHE A 254 4.14 3.82 3.59
C PHE A 254 5.56 3.62 3.04
N ASP A 255 6.07 2.40 2.95
CA ASP A 255 7.35 2.10 2.30
C ASP A 255 7.34 2.55 0.84
N PHE A 256 6.25 2.32 0.10
CA PHE A 256 6.10 2.85 -1.26
C PHE A 256 6.24 4.37 -1.28
N PHE A 257 5.57 5.07 -0.37
CA PHE A 257 5.63 6.52 -0.26
C PHE A 257 7.05 7.02 0.01
N PHE A 258 7.70 6.51 1.05
CA PHE A 258 9.02 6.98 1.45
C PHE A 258 10.11 6.56 0.45
N PHE A 259 9.96 5.40 -0.21
CA PHE A 259 10.88 5.00 -1.28
C PHE A 259 10.73 5.88 -2.51
N LEU A 260 9.51 6.06 -3.01
CA LEU A 260 9.28 6.90 -4.20
C LEU A 260 9.53 8.37 -3.92
N GLY A 261 9.18 8.89 -2.75
CA GLY A 261 9.48 10.26 -2.36
C GLY A 261 10.98 10.53 -2.39
N PHE A 262 11.80 9.63 -1.81
CA PHE A 262 13.27 9.73 -1.92
C PHE A 262 13.72 9.69 -3.38
N THR A 263 13.16 8.78 -4.17
CA THR A 263 13.60 8.55 -5.56
C THR A 263 13.23 9.73 -6.45
N VAL A 264 12.04 10.31 -6.30
CA VAL A 264 11.58 11.50 -7.02
C VAL A 264 12.46 12.69 -6.69
N GLN A 265 12.76 12.92 -5.41
CA GLN A 265 13.68 13.99 -5.01
C GLN A 265 15.07 13.79 -5.59
N PHE A 266 15.59 12.56 -5.50
CA PHE A 266 16.91 12.21 -6.01
C PHE A 266 17.00 12.40 -7.53
N LEU A 267 15.94 12.02 -8.26
CA LEU A 267 15.88 12.13 -9.72
C LEU A 267 15.90 13.59 -10.17
N VAL A 268 15.12 14.46 -9.50
CA VAL A 268 15.12 15.90 -9.81
C VAL A 268 16.49 16.53 -9.54
N LEU A 269 17.15 16.13 -8.45
CA LEU A 269 18.49 16.60 -8.12
C LEU A 269 19.54 16.12 -9.15
N VAL A 270 19.52 14.85 -9.52
CA VAL A 270 20.52 14.24 -10.42
C VAL A 270 20.32 14.60 -11.88
N SER A 271 19.12 15.02 -12.30
CA SER A 271 18.81 15.32 -13.71
C SER A 271 19.73 16.38 -14.38
N SER A 272 20.47 17.19 -13.62
CA SER A 272 21.40 18.19 -14.18
C SER A 272 22.88 17.86 -13.95
N LEU A 273 23.19 16.84 -13.16
CA LEU A 273 24.54 16.33 -13.04
C LEU A 273 24.69 15.26 -14.11
N LYS A 274 25.62 15.45 -15.06
CA LYS A 274 25.95 14.49 -16.14
C LYS A 274 26.48 13.16 -15.57
N MET A 275 25.64 12.44 -14.84
CA MET A 275 25.91 11.20 -14.11
C MET A 275 25.01 10.12 -14.70
N ASP A 276 25.28 9.76 -15.96
CA ASP A 276 24.43 8.88 -16.77
C ASP A 276 24.10 7.56 -16.03
N THR A 277 25.06 7.02 -15.29
CA THR A 277 24.89 5.78 -14.52
C THR A 277 23.99 5.94 -13.29
N GLU A 278 24.11 7.03 -12.53
CA GLU A 278 23.28 7.23 -11.33
C GLU A 278 21.83 7.54 -11.69
N PHE A 279 21.65 8.33 -12.75
CA PHE A 279 20.34 8.64 -13.30
C PHE A 279 19.65 7.36 -13.80
N ALA A 280 20.33 6.56 -14.64
CA ALA A 280 19.77 5.30 -15.13
C ALA A 280 19.41 4.33 -13.99
N LEU A 281 20.27 4.21 -12.97
CA LEU A 281 20.03 3.32 -11.84
C LEU A 281 18.85 3.77 -10.98
N THR A 282 18.64 5.08 -10.82
CA THR A 282 17.51 5.61 -10.04
C THR A 282 16.19 5.53 -10.79
N VAL A 283 16.21 5.77 -12.10
CA VAL A 283 15.06 5.50 -12.98
C VAL A 283 14.67 4.02 -12.94
N ALA A 284 15.66 3.10 -12.96
CA ALA A 284 15.40 1.67 -12.83
C ALA A 284 14.91 1.24 -11.44
N ALA A 285 15.26 1.97 -10.37
CA ALA A 285 14.84 1.66 -9.01
C ALA A 285 13.32 1.82 -8.80
N ILE A 286 12.67 2.75 -9.50
CA ILE A 286 11.21 2.99 -9.41
C ILE A 286 10.40 1.73 -9.76
N PRO A 287 10.50 1.12 -10.97
CA PRO A 287 9.72 -0.06 -11.30
C PRO A 287 10.14 -1.28 -10.46
N VAL A 288 11.42 -1.41 -10.11
CA VAL A 288 11.90 -2.52 -9.27
C VAL A 288 11.22 -2.50 -7.91
N THR A 289 11.12 -1.34 -7.27
CA THR A 289 10.47 -1.22 -5.96
C THR A 289 8.98 -1.44 -6.00
N ILE A 290 8.30 -0.95 -7.04
CA ILE A 290 6.89 -1.26 -7.29
C ILE A 290 6.67 -2.78 -7.34
N ILE A 291 7.50 -3.49 -8.11
CA ILE A 291 7.39 -4.95 -8.25
C ILE A 291 7.63 -5.63 -6.90
N ILE A 292 8.66 -5.25 -6.15
CA ILE A 292 8.97 -5.83 -4.83
C ILE A 292 7.79 -5.66 -3.88
N LEU A 293 7.21 -4.46 -3.78
CA LEU A 293 6.11 -4.18 -2.85
C LEU A 293 4.81 -4.88 -3.25
N VAL A 294 4.49 -4.91 -4.55
CA VAL A 294 3.32 -5.65 -5.06
C VAL A 294 3.47 -7.15 -4.85
N CYS A 295 4.65 -7.72 -5.13
CA CYS A 295 4.96 -9.11 -4.84
C CYS A 295 4.86 -9.41 -3.34
N GLY A 296 5.36 -8.51 -2.47
CA GLY A 296 5.21 -8.61 -1.02
C GLY A 296 3.74 -8.71 -0.59
N ALA A 297 2.89 -7.79 -1.09
CA ALA A 297 1.46 -7.80 -0.82
C ALA A 297 0.75 -9.05 -1.39
N TRP A 298 1.25 -9.61 -2.50
CA TRP A 298 0.69 -10.80 -3.13
C TRP A 298 1.07 -12.10 -2.40
N PHE A 299 2.34 -12.28 -2.06
CA PHE A 299 2.84 -13.46 -1.37
C PHE A 299 2.27 -13.58 0.04
N VAL A 300 2.13 -12.47 0.78
CA VAL A 300 1.52 -12.50 2.11
C VAL A 300 0.05 -12.93 2.06
N ARG A 301 -0.70 -12.56 1.01
CA ARG A 301 -2.10 -12.98 0.80
C ARG A 301 -2.23 -14.45 0.46
N ARG A 302 -1.22 -15.01 -0.23
CA ARG A 302 -1.19 -16.44 -0.59
C ARG A 302 -0.64 -17.33 0.53
N GLU A 303 -0.11 -16.74 1.60
CA GLU A 303 0.59 -17.42 2.71
C GLU A 303 1.76 -18.28 2.21
N THR A 304 2.49 -17.83 1.19
CA THR A 304 3.65 -18.55 0.66
C THR A 304 4.91 -18.20 1.43
N THR A 305 5.41 -19.13 2.24
CA THR A 305 6.64 -18.94 3.05
C THR A 305 7.86 -18.61 2.20
N THR A 306 8.11 -19.37 1.11
CA THR A 306 9.24 -19.15 0.20
C THR A 306 9.22 -17.76 -0.42
N GLY A 307 8.06 -17.30 -0.88
CA GLY A 307 7.90 -15.96 -1.46
C GLY A 307 8.18 -14.86 -0.45
N MET A 308 7.74 -15.03 0.80
CA MET A 308 8.02 -14.07 1.87
C MET A 308 9.49 -14.01 2.26
N ILE A 309 10.19 -15.15 2.29
CA ILE A 309 11.64 -15.19 2.55
C ILE A 309 12.39 -14.39 1.48
N ILE A 310 12.03 -14.57 0.20
CA ILE A 310 12.62 -13.79 -0.90
C ILE A 310 12.36 -12.29 -0.72
N ILE A 311 11.14 -11.90 -0.35
CA ILE A 311 10.79 -10.49 -0.10
C ILE A 311 11.58 -9.91 1.09
N ILE A 312 11.76 -10.68 2.16
CA ILE A 312 12.57 -10.25 3.31
C ILE A 312 14.01 -10.00 2.89
N LEU A 313 14.62 -10.90 2.09
CA LEU A 313 15.97 -10.69 1.56
C LEU A 313 16.05 -9.45 0.67
N LEU A 314 15.02 -9.18 -0.14
CA LEU A 314 14.95 -7.97 -0.96
C LEU A 314 14.78 -6.70 -0.12
N PHE A 315 14.11 -6.75 1.03
CA PHE A 315 14.08 -5.62 1.97
C PHE A 315 15.44 -5.37 2.63
N PHE A 316 16.21 -6.41 2.95
CA PHE A 316 17.60 -6.24 3.39
C PHE A 316 18.47 -5.59 2.30
N ALA A 317 18.29 -5.98 1.03
CA ALA A 317 18.96 -5.34 -0.09
C ALA A 317 18.54 -3.86 -0.26
N ALA A 318 17.25 -3.56 -0.13
CA ALA A 318 16.74 -2.18 -0.15
C ALA A 318 17.32 -1.33 0.99
N MET A 319 17.40 -1.89 2.20
CA MET A 319 18.04 -1.23 3.34
C MET A 319 19.52 -0.94 3.06
N ALA A 320 20.27 -1.91 2.53
CA ALA A 320 21.66 -1.71 2.14
C ALA A 320 21.82 -0.61 1.07
N TYR A 321 20.89 -0.54 0.10
CA TYR A 321 20.86 0.53 -0.90
C TYR A 321 20.68 1.92 -0.27
N PHE A 322 19.76 2.09 0.68
CA PHE A 322 19.59 3.36 1.39
C PHE A 322 20.80 3.73 2.23
N CYS A 323 21.41 2.76 2.93
CA CYS A 323 22.66 3.00 3.66
C CYS A 323 23.78 3.46 2.72
N PHE A 324 23.92 2.84 1.55
CA PHE A 324 24.88 3.25 0.53
C PHE A 324 24.62 4.67 0.03
N LYS A 325 23.36 5.01 -0.28
CA LYS A 325 22.99 6.37 -0.72
C LYS A 325 23.23 7.41 0.36
N LEU A 326 22.93 7.08 1.62
CA LEU A 326 23.23 7.94 2.76
C LEU A 326 24.73 8.17 2.88
N PHE A 327 25.56 7.13 2.81
CA PHE A 327 27.02 7.27 2.84
C PHE A 327 27.54 8.14 1.68
N ARG A 328 27.07 7.89 0.46
CA ARG A 328 27.47 8.66 -0.74
C ARG A 328 27.09 10.14 -0.66
N MET A 329 26.07 10.50 0.11
CA MET A 329 25.69 11.90 0.31
C MET A 329 26.67 12.66 1.23
N TYR A 330 27.44 11.94 2.06
CA TYR A 330 28.43 12.51 2.97
C TYR A 330 29.89 12.28 2.53
N SER A 331 30.13 11.45 1.51
CA SER A 331 31.49 11.24 1.00
C SER A 331 32.06 12.52 0.38
N PRO A 332 33.37 12.80 0.58
CA PRO A 332 34.00 14.06 0.18
C PRO A 332 33.96 14.30 -1.34
N GLU A 333 34.01 13.22 -2.14
CA GLU A 333 34.01 13.31 -3.61
C GLU A 333 32.69 13.83 -4.20
N THR A 334 31.57 13.55 -3.53
CA THR A 334 30.22 13.85 -3.99
C THR A 334 29.53 14.93 -3.16
N TYR A 335 30.18 15.38 -2.08
CA TYR A 335 29.63 16.26 -1.05
C TYR A 335 29.00 17.54 -1.60
N SER A 336 29.69 18.24 -2.51
CA SER A 336 29.29 19.55 -3.04
C SER A 336 27.97 19.49 -3.80
N TRP A 337 27.73 18.38 -4.49
CA TRP A 337 26.56 18.16 -5.33
C TRP A 337 25.27 17.97 -4.54
N TYR A 338 25.37 17.34 -3.37
CA TYR A 338 24.22 17.07 -2.51
C TYR A 338 23.94 18.20 -1.51
N LEU A 339 24.89 19.12 -1.32
CA LEU A 339 24.85 20.13 -0.26
C LEU A 339 23.49 20.88 -0.14
N PRO A 340 22.87 21.36 -1.24
CA PRO A 340 21.65 22.17 -1.14
C PRO A 340 20.42 21.39 -0.65
N ALA A 341 20.32 20.10 -0.99
CA ALA A 341 19.17 19.24 -0.64
C ALA A 341 19.50 18.21 0.45
N ARG A 342 20.74 18.18 0.96
CA ARG A 342 21.20 17.14 1.88
C ARG A 342 20.34 17.01 3.13
N PRO A 343 20.02 18.08 3.90
CA PRO A 343 19.30 17.90 5.16
C PRO A 343 17.89 17.29 5.00
N SER A 344 17.25 17.53 3.85
CA SER A 344 15.91 17.01 3.55
C SER A 344 15.99 15.57 3.03
N MET A 345 16.99 15.27 2.21
CA MET A 345 17.30 13.92 1.71
C MET A 345 17.75 12.96 2.82
N THR A 346 18.54 13.43 3.79
CA THR A 346 18.98 12.63 4.96
C THR A 346 17.81 12.26 5.85
N PHE A 347 16.93 13.22 6.13
CA PHE A 347 15.72 13.00 6.92
C PHE A 347 14.85 11.90 6.29
N PHE A 348 14.62 11.98 4.98
CA PHE A 348 13.84 10.97 4.27
C PHE A 348 14.53 9.60 4.28
N ALA A 349 15.84 9.54 4.02
CA ALA A 349 16.60 8.28 4.05
C ALA A 349 16.56 7.59 5.42
N ILE A 350 16.71 8.35 6.52
CA ILE A 350 16.65 7.81 7.88
C ILE A 350 15.26 7.24 8.18
N ILE A 351 14.20 7.97 7.86
CA ILE A 351 12.82 7.48 8.05
C ILE A 351 12.58 6.21 7.24
N THR A 352 13.03 6.17 5.98
CA THR A 352 12.87 4.97 5.14
C THR A 352 13.60 3.76 5.72
N ILE A 353 14.82 3.94 6.26
CA ILE A 353 15.56 2.85 6.93
C ILE A 353 14.78 2.34 8.13
N VAL A 354 14.26 3.24 8.98
CA VAL A 354 13.45 2.86 10.15
C VAL A 354 12.19 2.11 9.74
N LEU A 355 11.48 2.57 8.71
CA LEU A 355 10.27 1.91 8.20
C LEU A 355 10.59 0.52 7.64
N ILE A 356 11.66 0.37 6.85
CA ILE A 356 12.09 -0.93 6.32
C ILE A 356 12.38 -1.92 7.47
N VAL A 357 13.05 -1.48 8.54
CA VAL A 357 13.31 -2.34 9.71
C VAL A 357 11.99 -2.81 10.34
N ILE A 358 11.04 -1.90 10.55
CA ILE A 358 9.72 -2.23 11.09
C ILE A 358 8.96 -3.17 10.13
N THR A 359 9.07 -2.98 8.81
CA THR A 359 8.48 -3.85 7.79
C THR A 359 9.07 -5.25 7.82
N ILE A 360 10.39 -5.39 7.94
CA ILE A 360 11.07 -6.69 8.05
C ILE A 360 10.58 -7.44 9.30
N ILE A 361 10.52 -6.77 10.45
CA ILE A 361 10.03 -7.36 11.70
C ILE A 361 8.58 -7.86 11.51
N ASN A 362 7.70 -7.03 10.94
CA ASN A 362 6.31 -7.42 10.69
C ASN A 362 6.19 -8.53 9.64
N ALA A 363 7.06 -8.58 8.63
CA ALA A 363 7.12 -9.66 7.66
C ALA A 363 7.46 -11.00 8.33
N CYS A 364 8.45 -11.02 9.24
CA CYS A 364 8.81 -12.20 10.02
C CYS A 364 7.65 -12.68 10.90
N ILE A 365 6.94 -11.77 11.57
CA ILE A 365 5.75 -12.11 12.38
C ILE A 365 4.64 -12.66 11.49
N CYS A 366 4.42 -12.10 10.30
CA CYS A 366 3.47 -12.64 9.32
C CYS A 366 3.81 -14.09 8.95
N VAL A 367 5.08 -14.38 8.61
CA VAL A 367 5.53 -15.73 8.24
C VAL A 367 5.32 -16.72 9.39
N HIS A 368 5.63 -16.33 10.64
CA HIS A 368 5.41 -17.18 11.81
C HIS A 368 3.91 -17.51 12.03
N ASN A 369 3.02 -16.64 11.57
CA ASN A 369 1.57 -16.80 11.71
C ASN A 369 0.90 -17.57 10.56
N PHE A 370 1.63 -17.99 9.52
CA PHE A 370 1.08 -18.72 8.37
C PHE A 370 0.52 -20.10 8.73
N ASN A 371 -0.39 -20.61 7.89
CA ASN A 371 -1.04 -21.92 8.02
C ASN A 371 -1.90 -22.12 9.28
N ARG A 372 -2.17 -21.07 10.06
CA ARG A 372 -3.05 -21.12 11.23
C ARG A 372 -4.47 -20.60 10.96
N GLY A 373 -4.98 -20.76 9.73
CA GLY A 373 -6.38 -20.48 9.39
C GLY A 373 -6.70 -19.03 8.95
N LEU A 374 -5.71 -18.21 8.58
CA LEU A 374 -5.90 -16.81 8.17
C LEU A 374 -6.50 -16.66 6.75
N LYS A 375 -6.08 -17.54 5.85
CA LYS A 375 -6.40 -17.55 4.42
C LYS A 375 -7.89 -17.42 4.07
N PRO A 376 -8.84 -18.13 4.72
CA PRO A 376 -10.26 -17.99 4.41
C PRO A 376 -10.81 -16.60 4.77
N HIS A 377 -10.34 -15.97 5.85
CA HIS A 377 -10.87 -14.67 6.29
C HIS A 377 -10.35 -13.50 5.47
N ILE A 378 -9.11 -13.59 4.98
CA ILE A 378 -8.53 -12.60 4.06
C ILE A 378 -9.23 -12.66 2.70
N ASN A 379 -9.48 -13.87 2.17
CA ASN A 379 -10.13 -14.04 0.87
C ASN A 379 -11.67 -13.85 0.93
N ARG A 380 -12.31 -14.10 2.09
CA ARG A 380 -13.77 -13.94 2.27
C ARG A 380 -14.24 -12.49 2.16
N LYS A 381 -13.40 -11.48 2.37
CA LYS A 381 -13.79 -10.06 2.15
C LYS A 381 -14.17 -9.80 0.68
N LYS A 382 -13.48 -10.46 -0.27
CA LYS A 382 -13.82 -10.42 -1.70
C LYS A 382 -15.14 -11.15 -2.01
N ASN A 383 -15.41 -12.26 -1.31
CA ASN A 383 -16.66 -13.00 -1.47
C ASN A 383 -17.87 -12.31 -0.81
N LYS A 384 -17.71 -11.63 0.33
CA LYS A 384 -18.82 -10.89 0.96
C LYS A 384 -19.25 -9.66 0.16
N GLU A 385 -18.32 -8.99 -0.53
CA GLU A 385 -18.69 -7.93 -1.48
C GLU A 385 -19.46 -8.53 -2.66
N ALA A 386 -18.98 -9.63 -3.25
CA ALA A 386 -19.71 -10.32 -4.33
C ALA A 386 -21.07 -10.91 -3.89
N GLU A 387 -21.18 -11.40 -2.65
CA GLU A 387 -22.39 -12.00 -2.09
C GLU A 387 -23.43 -10.93 -1.73
N LYS A 388 -23.02 -9.77 -1.18
CA LYS A 388 -23.91 -8.62 -0.98
C LYS A 388 -24.45 -8.09 -2.30
N THR A 389 -23.62 -7.99 -3.33
CA THR A 389 -24.05 -7.62 -4.68
C THR A 389 -25.06 -8.61 -5.25
N ASN A 390 -24.85 -9.92 -5.10
CA ASN A 390 -25.80 -10.95 -5.54
C ASN A 390 -27.12 -10.91 -4.75
N THR A 391 -27.08 -10.63 -3.46
CA THR A 391 -28.28 -10.58 -2.61
C THR A 391 -29.15 -9.36 -2.93
N GLU A 392 -28.55 -8.18 -3.16
CA GLU A 392 -29.31 -6.98 -3.57
C GLU A 392 -29.88 -7.07 -4.98
N LEU A 393 -29.22 -7.78 -5.90
CA LEU A 393 -29.79 -8.12 -7.21
C LEU A 393 -30.98 -9.08 -7.09
N THR A 394 -30.92 -10.02 -6.15
CA THR A 394 -32.00 -11.01 -5.93
C THR A 394 -33.22 -10.36 -5.27
N SER A 395 -33.03 -9.43 -4.32
CA SER A 395 -34.14 -8.72 -3.66
C SER A 395 -34.92 -7.80 -4.60
N ASN A 396 -34.25 -7.20 -5.60
CA ASN A 396 -34.90 -6.36 -6.62
C ASN A 396 -35.67 -7.18 -7.68
N LEU A 397 -35.37 -8.47 -7.82
CA LEU A 397 -36.10 -9.39 -8.71
C LEU A 397 -37.35 -10.00 -8.05
N THR A 398 -37.44 -9.98 -6.72
CA THR A 398 -38.58 -10.53 -5.96
C THR A 398 -39.74 -9.55 -5.75
N GLN A 399 -39.65 -8.32 -6.26
CA GLN A 399 -40.75 -7.36 -6.20
C GLN A 399 -41.77 -7.66 -7.31
N VAL A 400 -42.49 -8.77 -7.16
CA VAL A 400 -43.63 -9.12 -8.01
C VAL A 400 -44.75 -8.12 -7.69
N PRO A 401 -45.28 -7.36 -8.67
CA PRO A 401 -46.42 -6.51 -8.41
C PRO A 401 -47.61 -7.39 -8.06
N SER A 402 -48.17 -7.21 -6.86
CA SER A 402 -49.42 -7.85 -6.46
C SER A 402 -50.51 -7.42 -7.45
N ARG A 403 -50.92 -8.32 -8.33
CA ARG A 403 -52.03 -8.11 -9.26
C ARG A 403 -53.29 -7.90 -8.43
N MET A 404 -53.76 -6.67 -8.34
CA MET A 404 -55.04 -6.31 -7.73
C MET A 404 -56.13 -7.01 -8.53
N MET A 405 -56.77 -8.04 -7.95
CA MET A 405 -58.02 -8.58 -8.49
C MET A 405 -59.11 -7.58 -8.15
N ILE A 406 -59.77 -7.07 -9.18
CA ILE A 406 -61.02 -6.33 -9.08
C ILE A 406 -62.11 -7.38 -9.18
N ASP A 407 -62.90 -7.54 -8.12
CA ASP A 407 -64.20 -8.21 -8.16
C ASP A 407 -65.24 -7.36 -8.88
#